data_AF-A0A933DPL8-F1
#
_entry.id   AF-A0A933DPL8-F1
#
_cell.length_a   1.000
_cell.length_b   1.000
_cell.length_c   1.000
_cell.angle_alpha   90.00
_cell.angle_beta   90.00
_cell.angle_gamma   90.00
#
_symmetry.space_group_name_H-M   'P 1'
#
loop_
_entity.id
_entity.type
_entity.pdbx_description
1 polymer ?
#
loop_
_entity_poly.entity_id
_entity_poly.type
_entity_poly.pdbx_seq_one_letter_code
_entity_poly.pdbx_strand_id
1 'polypeptide(L)' 'MSFKRWLLYMTNNEEISRHETGFDIAFFIVNSIAVIGGSIYIAYIGEWQWIPFLVIEYTWAMDTMRHNRP' A
#
# COMPACT_ATOMS: atom_id res chain seq x y z
N MET A 1 -11.23 -26.55 -10.36
CA MET A 1 -10.89 -25.28 -11.04
C MET A 1 -11.17 -25.46 -12.53
N SER A 2 -11.87 -24.54 -13.20
CA SER A 2 -12.08 -24.63 -14.67
C SER A 2 -10.79 -24.28 -15.42
N PHE A 3 -10.52 -24.91 -16.57
CA PHE A 3 -9.36 -24.63 -17.42
C PHE A 3 -9.22 -23.13 -17.77
N LYS A 4 -10.35 -22.44 -17.97
CA LYS A 4 -10.39 -20.98 -18.16
C LYS A 4 -9.81 -20.21 -16.96
N ARG A 5 -10.18 -20.58 -15.73
CA ARG A 5 -9.65 -19.96 -14.51
C ARG A 5 -8.15 -20.23 -14.33
N TRP A 6 -7.69 -21.43 -14.71
CA TRP A 6 -6.26 -21.76 -14.66
C TRP A 6 -5.45 -20.91 -15.64
N LEU A 7 -5.95 -20.69 -16.87
CA LEU A 7 -5.31 -19.80 -17.83
C LEU A 7 -5.27 -18.35 -17.34
N LEU A 8 -6.38 -17.82 -16.81
CA LEU A 8 -6.43 -16.47 -16.25
C LEU A 8 -5.46 -16.30 -15.07
N TYR A 9 -5.36 -17.30 -14.20
CA TYR A 9 -4.41 -17.34 -13.09
C TYR A 9 -2.95 -17.33 -13.58
N MET A 10 -2.62 -18.17 -14.56
CA MET A 10 -1.27 -18.22 -15.14
C MET A 10 -0.89 -16.91 -15.83
N THR A 11 -1.82 -16.29 -16.57
CA THR A 11 -1.57 -15.04 -17.29
C THR A 11 -1.77 -13.78 -16.43
N ASN A 12 -2.13 -13.91 -15.15
CA ASN A 12 -2.46 -12.79 -14.26
C ASN A 12 -3.59 -11.87 -14.79
N ASN A 13 -4.54 -12.42 -15.57
CA ASN A 13 -5.71 -11.71 -16.10
C ASN A 13 -6.95 -11.94 -15.23
N GLU A 14 -6.74 -12.07 -13.93
CA GLU A 14 -7.84 -12.18 -12.96
C GLU A 14 -8.53 -10.80 -12.82
N GLU A 15 -9.76 -10.77 -12.30
CA GLU A 15 -10.52 -9.51 -12.12
C GLU A 15 -9.76 -8.47 -11.29
N ILE A 16 -8.88 -8.93 -10.40
CA ILE A 16 -7.91 -8.10 -9.68
C ILE A 16 -6.54 -8.68 -9.98
N SER A 17 -5.62 -7.84 -10.46
CA SER A 17 -4.24 -8.27 -10.72
C SER A 17 -3.58 -8.65 -9.40
N ARG A 18 -2.86 -9.78 -9.36
CA ARG A 18 -2.09 -10.18 -8.17
C ARG A 18 -1.05 -9.12 -7.76
N HIS A 19 -0.60 -8.30 -8.71
CA HIS A 19 0.29 -7.17 -8.43
C HIS A 19 -0.40 -6.07 -7.62
N GLU A 20 -1.69 -5.80 -7.88
CA GLU A 20 -2.48 -4.85 -7.10
C GLU A 20 -2.70 -5.37 -5.69
N THR A 21 -3.07 -6.64 -5.52
CA THR A 21 -3.21 -7.25 -4.20
C THR A 21 -1.91 -7.18 -3.40
N GLY A 22 -0.76 -7.47 -4.02
CA GLY A 22 0.54 -7.36 -3.38
C GLY A 22 0.88 -5.92 -2.97
N PHE A 23 0.55 -4.95 -3.81
CA PHE A 23 0.73 -3.53 -3.49
C PHE A 23 -0.17 -3.09 -2.35
N ASP A 24 -1.45 -3.48 -2.33
CA ASP A 24 -2.41 -3.12 -1.29
C ASP A 24 -1.95 -3.61 0.09
N ILE A 25 -1.45 -4.85 0.14
CA ILE A 25 -0.88 -5.42 1.38
C ILE A 25 0.35 -4.61 1.82
N ALA A 26 1.27 -4.31 0.91
CA ALA A 26 2.46 -3.52 1.24
C ALA A 26 2.09 -2.09 1.69
N PHE A 27 1.14 -1.46 1.01
CA PHE A 27 0.60 -0.14 1.33
C PHE A 27 0.01 -0.13 2.75
N PHE A 28 -0.79 -1.13 3.09
CA PHE A 28 -1.38 -1.26 4.42
C PHE A 28 -0.31 -1.42 5.51
N ILE A 29 0.69 -2.27 5.28
CA ILE A 29 1.78 -2.50 6.24
C ILE A 29 2.58 -1.22 6.49
N VAL A 30 3.02 -0.55 5.42
CA VAL A 30 3.84 0.66 5.53
C VAL A 30 3.08 1.78 6.24
N ASN A 31 1.82 2.03 5.87
CA ASN A 31 0.99 3.03 6.55
C ASN A 31 0.75 2.67 8.02
N SER A 32 0.48 1.40 8.33
CA SER A 32 0.28 0.96 9.73
C SER A 32 1.53 1.18 10.58
N ILE A 33 2.71 0.87 10.05
CA ILE A 33 3.99 1.11 10.72
C ILE A 33 4.23 2.61 10.90
N ALA A 34 3.95 3.42 9.86
CA ALA A 34 4.12 4.87 9.93
C ALA A 34 3.20 5.51 10.98
N VAL A 35 1.95 5.07 11.07
CA VAL A 35 0.99 5.53 12.09
C VAL A 35 1.43 5.11 13.49
N ILE A 36 1.69 3.82 13.72
CA ILE A 36 2.00 3.31 15.06
C ILE A 36 3.38 3.82 15.51
N GLY A 37 4.41 3.59 14.69
CA GLY A 37 5.78 4.00 14.98
C GLY A 37 5.91 5.52 15.06
N GLY A 38 5.26 6.26 14.16
CA GLY A 38 5.20 7.71 14.18
C GLY A 38 4.52 8.26 15.43
N SER A 39 3.38 7.69 15.83
CA SER A 39 2.68 8.11 17.04
C SER A 39 3.50 7.87 18.30
N ILE A 40 4.15 6.70 18.41
CA ILE A 40 5.06 6.40 19.53
C ILE A 40 6.24 7.38 19.54
N TYR A 41 6.83 7.64 18.38
CA TYR A 41 7.96 8.56 18.23
C TYR A 41 7.61 9.99 18.64
N ILE A 42 6.46 10.50 18.19
CA ILE A 42 5.96 11.82 18.59
C ILE A 42 5.69 11.88 20.09
N ALA A 43 5.06 10.84 20.66
CA ALA A 43 4.80 10.77 22.09
C ALA A 43 6.09 10.72 22.93
N TYR A 44 7.15 10.10 22.40
CA TYR A 44 8.44 9.99 23.09
C TYR A 44 9.27 11.29 23.03
N ILE A 45 9.34 11.94 21.87
CA ILE A 45 10.15 13.15 21.69
C ILE A 45 9.42 14.40 22.21
N GLY A 46 8.09 14.38 22.23
CA GLY A 46 7.28 15.54 22.62
C GLY A 46 7.28 16.67 21.59
N GLU A 47 7.76 16.40 20.37
CA GLU A 47 7.76 17.34 19.25
C GLU A 47 7.00 16.77 18.06
N TRP A 48 6.33 17.66 17.33
CA TRP A 48 5.66 17.31 16.07
C TRP A 48 6.70 17.11 14.97
N GLN A 49 7.02 15.86 14.69
CA GLN A 49 7.97 15.47 13.66
C GLN A 49 7.22 15.11 12.37
N TRP A 50 7.68 15.69 11.25
CA TRP A 50 6.99 15.59 9.95
C TRP A 50 7.15 14.23 9.27
N ILE A 51 8.21 13.50 9.59
CA ILE A 51 8.60 12.24 8.93
C ILE A 51 7.45 11.22 8.83
N PRO A 52 6.72 10.86 9.90
CA PRO A 52 5.63 9.89 9.79
C PRO A 52 4.47 10.38 8.91
N PHE A 53 4.18 11.67 8.90
CA PHE A 53 3.16 12.26 8.02
C PHE A 53 3.58 12.21 6.55
N LEU A 54 4.84 12.55 6.26
CA LEU A 54 5.41 12.50 4.90
C LEU A 54 5.39 11.08 4.33
N VAL A 55 5.64 10.06 5.14
CA VAL A 55 5.56 8.65 4.70
C VAL A 55 4.12 8.29 4.29
N ILE A 56 3.13 8.73 5.07
CA ILE A 56 1.72 8.49 4.75
C ILE A 56 1.34 9.25 3.47
N GLU A 57 1.61 10.56 3.40
CA GLU A 57 1.28 11.36 2.21
C GLU A 57 1.93 10.81 0.93
N TYR A 58 3.21 10.41 1.00
CA TYR A 58 3.90 9.86 -0.15
C TYR A 58 3.30 8.52 -0.62
N THR A 59 2.94 7.65 0.32
CA THR A 59 2.30 6.37 -0.05
C THR A 59 0.93 6.61 -0.71
N TRP A 60 0.14 7.55 -0.21
CA TRP A 60 -1.13 7.95 -0.83
C TRP A 60 -0.97 8.58 -2.21
N ALA A 61 0.07 9.40 -2.41
CA ALA A 61 0.42 9.93 -3.72
C ALA A 61 0.78 8.81 -4.71
N MET A 62 1.56 7.81 -4.27
CA MET A 62 1.87 6.65 -5.11
C MET A 62 0.63 5.84 -5.48
N ASP A 63 -0.29 5.63 -4.54
CA ASP A 63 -1.55 4.93 -4.80
C ASP A 63 -2.43 5.69 -5.79
N THR A 64 -2.50 7.02 -5.67
CA THR A 64 -3.22 7.88 -6.62
C THR A 64 -2.61 7.78 -8.03
N MET A 65 -1.28 7.78 -8.14
CA MET A 65 -0.59 7.60 -9.42
C MET A 65 -0.79 6.19 -10.01
N ARG A 66 -1.04 5.17 -9.19
CA ARG A 66 -1.39 3.81 -9.64
C ARG A 66 -2.77 3.78 -10.28
N HIS A 67 -3.76 4.35 -9.62
CA HIS A 67 -5.15 4.34 -10.08
C HIS A 67 -5.41 5.30 -11.25
N ASN A 68 -4.55 6.29 -11.47
CA ASN A 68 -4.60 7.21 -12.61
C ASN A 68 -3.83 6.71 -13.85
N ARG A 69 -3.44 5.43 -13.90
CA ARG A 69 -2.86 4.84 -15.13
C ARG A 69 -3.98 4.62 -16.15
N PRO A 70 -3.87 5.16 -17.38
CA PRO A 70 -4.89 4.98 -18.43
C PRO A 70 -5.01 3.53 -18.88
#